data_AF-A0A3A0BP60-F1
#
_entry.id   AF-A0A3A0BP60-F1
#
_cell.length_a   1.000
_cell.length_b   1.000
_cell.length_c   1.000
_cell.angle_alpha   90.00
_cell.angle_beta   90.00
_cell.angle_gamma   90.00
#
_symmetry.space_group_name_H-M   'P 1'
#
loop_
_entity.id
_entity.type
_entity.pdbx_description
1 polymer ?
#
loop_
_entity_poly.entity_id
_entity_poly.type
_entity_poly.pdbx_seq_one_letter_code
_entity_poly.pdbx_strand_id
1 'polypeptide(L)'
;MLILSGRYGLLTPQMKIPYYDHALSPAEVTKLAQKIIAQLTRRGVAALTFYARPRATPGWAPYFQVLEKACRRLDLKLHIRYLPDDFI
;
A
#
# COMPACT_ATOMS: atom_id res chain seq x y z
N MET A 1 -11.98 4.70 2.00
CA MET A 1 -10.91 4.90 0.99
C MET A 1 -9.62 5.23 1.72
N LEU A 2 -8.49 4.66 1.29
CA LEU A 2 -7.16 4.91 1.86
C LEU A 2 -6.16 5.14 0.74
N ILE A 3 -5.13 5.93 1.01
CA ILE A 3 -4.01 6.18 0.11
C ILE A 3 -2.79 5.45 0.66
N LEU A 4 -2.09 4.71 -0.20
CA LEU A 4 -0.85 4.01 0.16
C LEU A 4 0.36 4.91 -0.15
N SER A 5 0.91 5.52 0.89
CA SER A 5 2.13 6.34 0.81
C SER A 5 3.38 5.49 1.05
N GLY A 6 4.40 5.66 0.19
CA GLY A 6 5.71 5.01 0.35
C GLY A 6 6.47 5.38 1.64
N ARG A 7 6.11 6.48 2.30
CA ARG A 7 6.71 6.92 3.57
C ARG A 7 5.76 6.82 4.74
N TYR A 8 4.49 7.18 4.54
CA TYR A 8 3.54 7.29 5.63
C TYR A 8 2.63 6.06 5.81
N GLY A 9 2.66 5.10 4.89
CA GLY A 9 1.78 3.93 4.92
C GLY A 9 0.36 4.30 4.52
N LEU A 10 -0.64 3.79 5.23
CA LEU A 10 -2.06 4.01 4.93
C LEU A 10 -2.55 5.35 5.49
N LEU A 11 -2.94 6.25 4.59
CA LEU A 11 -3.47 7.58 4.90
C LEU A 11 -4.95 7.67 4.58
N THR A 12 -5.66 8.50 5.35
CA THR A 12 -7.00 8.96 4.98
C THR A 12 -6.89 10.21 4.08
N PRO A 13 -7.86 10.48 3.19
CA PRO A 13 -7.83 11.67 2.34
C PRO A 13 -7.76 12.99 3.11
N GLN A 14 -8.24 13.02 4.36
CA GLN A 14 -8.23 14.21 5.22
C GLN A 14 -6.88 14.44 5.93
N MET A 15 -5.96 13.47 5.88
CA MET A 15 -4.67 13.57 6.55
C MET A 15 -3.76 14.53 5.79
N LYS A 16 -3.50 15.71 6.38
CA LYS A 16 -2.52 16.66 5.86
C LYS A 16 -1.11 16.10 6.05
N ILE A 17 -0.37 15.97 4.96
CA ILE A 17 1.05 15.61 4.98
C ILE A 17 1.87 16.73 4.34
N PRO A 18 3.14 16.95 4.77
CA PRO A 18 4.04 17.83 4.04
C PRO A 18 4.23 17.37 2.60
N TYR A 19 4.54 18.30 1.69
CA TYR A 19 4.92 17.95 0.33
C TYR A 19 6.12 16.99 0.35
N TYR A 20 6.01 15.92 -0.43
CA TYR A 20 7.04 14.90 -0.48
C TYR A 20 6.98 14.17 -1.81
N ASP A 21 8.11 14.10 -2.49
CA ASP A 21 8.28 13.37 -3.75
C ASP A 21 9.21 12.17 -3.50
N HIS A 22 8.62 10.99 -3.37
CA HIS A 22 9.36 9.76 -3.08
C HIS A 22 8.59 8.52 -3.47
N ALA A 23 9.16 7.84 -4.45
CA ALA A 23 8.77 6.47 -4.75
C ALA A 23 9.28 5.53 -3.67
N LEU A 24 8.46 4.55 -3.30
CA LEU A 24 8.89 3.49 -2.38
C LEU A 24 10.02 2.66 -3.01
N SER A 25 11.16 2.58 -2.35
CA SER A 25 12.26 1.72 -2.79
C SER A 25 12.15 0.28 -2.25
N PRO A 26 12.76 -0.72 -2.91
CA PRO A 26 12.78 -2.11 -2.42
C PRO A 26 13.37 -2.25 -1.01
N ALA A 27 14.37 -1.43 -0.65
CA ALA A 27 15.02 -1.46 0.66
C ALA A 27 14.07 -1.04 1.80
N GLU A 28 13.06 -0.23 1.50
CA GLU A 28 12.12 0.30 2.49
C GLU A 28 10.91 -0.62 2.73
N VAL A 29 10.70 -1.62 1.88
CA VAL A 29 9.52 -2.51 1.90
C VAL A 29 9.29 -3.12 3.28
N THR A 30 10.33 -3.67 3.91
CA THR A 30 10.19 -4.33 5.20
C THR A 30 9.77 -3.35 6.31
N LYS A 31 10.39 -2.17 6.35
CA LYS A 31 10.06 -1.12 7.31
C LYS A 31 8.64 -0.61 7.12
N LEU A 32 8.22 -0.36 5.87
CA LEU A 32 6.87 0.11 5.58
C LEU A 32 5.82 -0.97 5.88
N ALA A 33 6.10 -2.24 5.57
CA ALA A 33 5.20 -3.35 5.87
C ALA A 33 4.89 -3.44 7.37
N GLN A 34 5.89 -3.31 8.26
CA GLN A 34 5.67 -3.29 9.72
C GLN A 34 4.74 -2.16 10.14
N LYS A 35 4.92 -0.97 9.57
CA LYS A 35 4.05 0.19 9.83
C LYS A 35 2.61 -0.09 9.39
N ILE A 36 2.42 -0.65 8.20
CA ILE A 36 1.10 -0.97 7.65
C ILE A 36 0.42 -2.08 8.46
N ILE A 37 1.17 -3.10 8.89
CA ILE A 37 0.66 -4.13 9.80
C ILE A 37 0.06 -3.47 11.04
N ALA A 38 0.81 -2.59 11.71
CA ALA A 38 0.31 -1.89 12.90
C ALA A 38 -0.90 -0.98 12.61
N GLN A 39 -1.00 -0.40 11.41
CA GLN A 39 -2.15 0.41 11.01
C GLN A 39 -3.38 -0.46 10.72
N LEU A 40 -3.21 -1.62 10.09
CA LEU A 40 -4.30 -2.54 9.75
C LEU A 40 -4.85 -3.25 10.97
N THR A 41 -3.98 -3.71 11.89
CA THR A 41 -4.39 -4.31 13.16
C THR A 41 -5.28 -3.36 13.96
N ARG A 42 -4.91 -2.07 14.04
CA ARG A 42 -5.74 -1.06 14.74
C ARG A 42 -7.10 -0.82 14.09
N ARG A 43 -7.25 -1.12 12.80
CA ARG A 43 -8.51 -0.93 12.07
C ARG A 43 -9.41 -2.16 12.11
N GLY A 44 -8.90 -3.34 12.49
CA GLY A 44 -9.68 -4.56 12.59
C GLY A 44 -10.34 -5.01 11.27
N VAL A 45 -9.68 -4.80 10.13
CA VAL A 45 -10.22 -5.19 8.82
C VAL A 45 -9.97 -6.66 8.53
N ALA A 46 -10.83 -7.30 7.72
CA ALA A 46 -10.67 -8.70 7.28
C ALA A 46 -10.13 -8.84 5.85
N ALA A 47 -10.23 -7.78 5.04
CA ALA A 47 -9.81 -7.79 3.64
C ALA A 47 -9.36 -6.40 3.19
N LEU A 48 -8.54 -6.38 2.13
CA LEU A 48 -8.12 -5.18 1.42
C LEU A 48 -8.38 -5.32 -0.07
N THR A 49 -8.87 -4.25 -0.69
CA THR A 49 -8.88 -4.10 -2.14
C THR A 49 -7.86 -3.04 -2.53
N PHE A 50 -6.85 -3.46 -3.30
CA PHE A 50 -5.79 -2.61 -3.81
C PHE A 50 -6.04 -2.29 -5.28
N TYR A 51 -6.26 -1.01 -5.56
CA TYR A 51 -6.35 -0.49 -6.92
C TYR A 51 -4.95 -0.07 -7.38
N ALA A 52 -4.48 -0.64 -8.48
CA ALA A 52 -3.09 -0.51 -8.89
C ALA A 52 -2.89 -0.57 -10.40
N ARG A 53 -1.76 -0.10 -10.90
CA ARG A 53 -1.28 -0.48 -12.24
C ARG A 53 -0.69 -1.90 -12.19
N PRO A 54 -0.49 -2.57 -13.35
CA PRO A 54 0.15 -3.88 -13.40
C PRO A 54 1.46 -3.91 -12.62
N ARG A 55 1.74 -5.03 -11.93
CA ARG A 55 2.96 -5.18 -11.09
C ARG A 55 4.27 -4.93 -11.85
N ALA A 56 4.27 -5.24 -13.15
CA ALA A 56 5.40 -5.03 -14.05
C ALA A 56 5.65 -3.55 -14.37
N THR A 57 4.70 -2.66 -14.07
CA THR A 57 4.89 -1.21 -14.24
C THR A 57 6.06 -0.74 -13.38
N PRO A 58 7.04 0.01 -13.94
CA PRO A 58 8.19 0.50 -13.18
C PRO A 58 7.79 1.21 -11.88
N GLY A 59 8.44 0.86 -10.77
CA GLY A 59 8.18 1.44 -9.45
C GLY A 59 6.99 0.86 -8.68
N TRP A 60 6.13 0.02 -9.28
CA TRP A 60 4.95 -0.53 -8.60
C TRP A 60 5.24 -1.76 -7.73
N ALA A 61 6.22 -2.58 -8.12
CA ALA A 61 6.53 -3.83 -7.43
C ALA A 61 6.72 -3.71 -5.89
N PRO A 62 7.40 -2.67 -5.35
CA PRO A 62 7.55 -2.48 -3.91
C PRO A 62 6.20 -2.35 -3.16
N TYR A 63 5.19 -1.73 -3.78
CA TYR A 63 3.87 -1.55 -3.17
C TYR A 63 3.11 -2.88 -3.05
N PHE A 64 3.18 -3.72 -4.09
CA PHE A 64 2.65 -5.09 -4.03
C PHE A 64 3.32 -5.87 -2.91
N GLN A 65 4.65 -5.84 -2.83
CA GLN A 65 5.41 -6.57 -1.81
C GLN A 65 5.04 -6.13 -0.38
N VAL A 66 4.83 -4.83 -0.17
CA VAL A 66 4.41 -4.30 1.14
C VAL A 66 3.05 -4.85 1.55
N LEU A 67 2.06 -4.79 0.65
CA LEU A 67 0.69 -5.26 0.96
C LEU A 67 0.64 -6.78 1.10
N GLU A 68 1.34 -7.52 0.24
CA GLU A 68 1.45 -8.99 0.35
C GLU A 68 2.05 -9.41 1.69
N LYS A 69 3.15 -8.76 2.11
CA LYS A 69 3.76 -9.03 3.43
C LYS A 69 2.80 -8.72 4.57
N ALA A 70 2.12 -7.58 4.53
CA ALA A 70 1.20 -7.17 5.58
C ALA A 70 -0.04 -8.09 5.67
N CYS A 71 -0.66 -8.39 4.53
CA CYS A 71 -1.84 -9.26 4.47
C CYS A 71 -1.50 -10.68 4.90
N ARG A 72 -0.38 -11.25 4.44
CA ARG A 72 0.07 -12.58 4.87
C ARG A 72 0.33 -12.65 6.38
N ARG A 73 0.91 -11.60 6.97
CA ARG A 73 1.20 -11.56 8.41
C ARG A 73 -0.05 -11.49 9.29
N LEU A 74 -1.12 -10.92 8.76
CA LEU A 74 -2.39 -10.67 9.47
C LEU A 74 -3.52 -11.61 9.02
N ASP A 75 -3.21 -12.57 8.15
CA ASP A 75 -4.19 -13.47 7.53
C ASP A 75 -5.37 -12.73 6.85
N LEU A 76 -5.05 -11.65 6.14
CA LEU A 76 -6.03 -10.83 5.43
C LEU A 76 -6.14 -11.24 3.97
N LYS A 77 -7.36 -11.19 3.43
CA LYS A 77 -7.58 -11.34 2.00
C LYS A 77 -7.13 -10.09 1.25
N LEU A 78 -6.23 -10.25 0.29
CA LEU A 78 -5.81 -9.18 -0.62
C LEU A 78 -6.46 -9.37 -1.99
N HIS A 79 -7.31 -8.43 -2.37
CA HIS A 79 -7.89 -8.35 -3.71
C HIS A 79 -7.16 -7.28 -4.50
N ILE A 80 -6.73 -7.63 -5.72
CA ILE A 80 -6.10 -6.68 -6.64
C ILE A 80 -7.13 -6.31 -7.72
N ARG A 81 -7.23 -5.02 -8.01
CA ARG A 81 -8.01 -4.46 -9.10
C ARG A 81 -7.09 -3.58 -9.92
N TYR A 82 -6.91 -3.91 -11.20
CA TYR A 82 -6.10 -3.07 -12.06
C TYR A 82 -6.90 -1.85 -12.51
N LEU A 83 -6.25 -0.69 -12.47
CA LEU A 83 -6.80 0.53 -13.05
C LEU A 83 -6.85 0.35 -14.58
N PRO A 84 -7.88 0.92 -15.25
CA PRO A 84 -7.93 0.91 -16.70
C PRO A 84 -6.83 1.80 -17.28
N ASP A 85 -6.43 1.55 -18.53
CA ASP A 85 -5.27 2.20 -19.15
C ASP A 85 -5.42 3.72 -19.31
N ASP A 86 -6.65 4.22 -19.34
CA ASP A 86 -7.03 5.64 -19.40
C ASP A 86 -7.02 6.36 -18.04
N PHE A 87 -6.66 5.67 -16.95
CA PHE A 87 -6.57 6.27 -15.62
C PHE A 87 -5.27 7.04 -15.44
N ILE A 88 -5.39 8.38 -15.49
CA ILE A 88 -4.32 9.39 -15.46
C ILE A 88 -3.44 9.26 -14.21
#